data_AF-D4TZ99-F1
#
_entry.id   AF-D4TZ99-F1
#
_cell.length_a   1.000
_cell.length_b   1.000
_cell.length_c   1.000
_cell.angle_alpha   90.00
_cell.angle_beta   90.00
_cell.angle_gamma   90.00
#
_symmetry.space_group_name_H-M   'P 1'
#
loop_
_entity.id
_entity.type
_entity.pdbx_description
1 polymer ?
#
loop_
_entity_poly.entity_id
_entity_poly.type
_entity_poly.pdbx_seq_one_letter_code
_entity_poly.pdbx_strand_id
1 'polypeptide(L)'
;MSSLVPRRACAATSSLLLAAVALSGCSLFGGGGSKSTDISKLPNIPQGQKQQLVQQMQSASGDQKKQIAAKAVALNNMVGAQLVGVEPSLIASQQFKLDPKGQTVVNKNDMVYQMMSATDFWRLGNDTYDLCVEQNCEYYSSWTVDVEGSGSDLTYVWTLKIEGPDQPDKPLVRRFKVAK
;
A
#
# COMPACT_ATOMS: atom_id res chain seq x y z
N MET A 1 21.68 1.91 46.29
CA MET A 1 21.67 3.31 45.81
C MET A 1 20.64 3.38 44.69
N SER A 2 19.48 3.98 44.96
CA SER A 2 18.42 4.17 43.97
C SER A 2 18.78 5.33 43.05
N SER A 3 18.71 5.09 41.74
CA SER A 3 18.74 6.13 40.71
C SER A 3 17.33 6.28 40.14
N LEU A 4 16.68 7.38 40.50
CA LEU A 4 15.49 7.92 39.84
C LEU A 4 15.97 8.90 38.77
N VAL A 5 15.66 8.65 37.50
CA VAL A 5 15.81 9.63 36.41
C VAL A 5 14.60 9.49 35.46
N PRO A 6 14.07 10.60 34.90
CA PRO A 6 12.63 10.79 34.76
C PRO A 6 12.07 10.45 33.37
N ARG A 7 10.75 10.23 33.33
CA ARG A 7 9.91 10.16 32.13
C ARG A 7 10.07 11.43 31.28
N ARG A 8 10.52 11.29 30.03
CA ARG A 8 10.24 12.26 28.96
C ARG A 8 9.07 11.75 28.13
N ALA A 9 7.92 12.39 28.30
CA ALA A 9 6.81 12.30 27.37
C ALA A 9 7.18 13.12 26.12
N CYS A 10 7.50 12.46 25.02
CA CYS A 10 7.53 13.12 23.71
C CYS A 10 6.09 13.17 23.19
N ALA A 11 5.49 14.35 23.24
CA ALA A 11 4.25 14.63 22.56
C ALA A 11 4.50 14.61 21.04
N ALA A 12 4.02 13.57 20.36
CA ALA A 12 3.99 13.51 18.91
C ALA A 12 2.84 14.39 18.40
N THR A 13 3.13 15.67 18.12
CA THR A 13 2.23 16.51 17.33
C THR A 13 2.40 16.15 15.86
N SER A 14 1.62 15.19 15.38
CA SER A 14 1.53 14.89 13.95
C SER A 14 0.70 15.97 13.26
N SER A 15 1.36 16.90 12.58
CA SER A 15 0.73 17.89 11.70
C SER A 15 0.16 17.19 10.47
N LEU A 16 -1.15 16.92 10.46
CA LEU A 16 -1.89 16.49 9.28
C LEU A 16 -2.15 17.70 8.38
N LEU A 17 -1.31 17.90 7.37
CA LEU A 17 -1.60 18.84 6.28
C LEU A 17 -2.55 18.18 5.28
N LEU A 18 -3.85 18.41 5.45
CA LEU A 18 -4.87 18.12 4.45
C LEU A 18 -4.97 19.32 3.49
N ALA A 19 -4.28 19.23 2.35
CA ALA A 19 -4.50 20.14 1.23
C ALA A 19 -5.80 19.72 0.52
N ALA A 20 -6.91 20.40 0.83
CA ALA A 20 -8.16 20.26 0.12
C ALA A 20 -8.15 21.15 -1.14
N VAL A 21 -8.01 20.53 -2.32
CA VAL A 21 -8.35 21.19 -3.59
C VAL A 21 -9.81 20.85 -3.89
N ALA A 22 -10.68 21.83 -3.71
CA ALA A 22 -12.07 21.74 -4.14
C ALA A 22 -12.15 22.07 -5.63
N LEU A 23 -12.42 21.06 -6.46
CA LEU A 23 -12.90 21.24 -7.83
C LEU A 23 -14.34 20.73 -7.88
N SER A 24 -15.25 21.68 -8.03
CA SER A 24 -16.67 21.51 -8.30
C SER A 24 -16.87 20.80 -9.63
N GLY A 25 -17.60 19.69 -9.61
CA GLY A 25 -18.08 18.99 -10.80
C GLY A 25 -19.31 18.15 -10.45
N CYS A 26 -20.49 18.66 -10.79
CA CYS A 26 -21.75 17.92 -10.69
C CYS A 26 -21.76 16.75 -11.68
N SER A 27 -22.08 15.55 -11.18
CA SER A 27 -22.56 14.46 -12.05
C SER A 27 -23.73 13.75 -11.38
N LEU A 28 -24.92 13.98 -11.95
CA LEU A 28 -26.11 13.17 -11.81
C LEU A 28 -25.83 11.77 -12.37
N PHE A 29 -25.58 10.76 -11.53
CA PHE A 29 -25.67 9.36 -11.97
C PHE A 29 -26.06 8.43 -10.82
N GLY A 30 -27.21 7.78 -11.00
CA GLY A 30 -27.42 6.39 -10.62
C GLY A 30 -27.59 6.09 -9.13
N GLY A 31 -28.85 6.11 -8.68
CA GLY A 31 -29.26 5.37 -7.50
C GLY A 31 -28.98 3.88 -7.66
N GLY A 32 -27.94 3.41 -6.98
CA GLY A 32 -27.68 2.02 -6.69
C GLY A 32 -27.27 1.95 -5.22
N GLY A 33 -28.07 1.29 -4.39
CA GLY A 33 -27.76 1.08 -2.99
C GLY A 33 -26.38 0.44 -2.87
N SER A 34 -25.38 1.24 -2.48
CA SER A 34 -24.01 0.79 -2.35
C SER A 34 -24.00 -0.24 -1.23
N LYS A 35 -23.84 -1.53 -1.57
CA LYS A 35 -23.42 -2.52 -0.59
C LYS A 35 -22.16 -1.94 0.05
N SER A 36 -22.24 -1.62 1.34
CA SER A 36 -21.10 -1.10 2.09
C SER A 36 -19.99 -2.15 1.97
N THR A 37 -18.85 -1.78 1.38
CA THR A 37 -17.68 -2.66 1.36
C THR A 37 -17.26 -2.91 2.79
N ASP A 38 -17.31 -4.17 3.22
CA ASP A 38 -16.82 -4.57 4.53
C ASP A 38 -15.29 -4.74 4.45
N ILE A 39 -14.56 -3.65 4.69
CA ILE A 39 -13.09 -3.59 4.63
C ILE A 39 -12.46 -4.67 5.53
N SER A 40 -13.11 -5.02 6.64
CA SER A 40 -12.60 -6.01 7.59
C SER A 40 -12.39 -7.39 6.95
N LYS A 41 -13.22 -7.72 5.95
CA LYS A 41 -13.24 -9.01 5.25
C LYS A 41 -12.32 -9.08 4.04
N LEU A 42 -11.63 -8.00 3.67
CA LEU A 42 -10.69 -8.00 2.55
C LEU A 42 -9.40 -8.74 2.95
N PRO A 43 -9.09 -9.92 2.38
CA PRO A 43 -8.00 -10.75 2.88
C PRO A 43 -6.61 -10.21 2.56
N ASN A 44 -6.46 -9.43 1.49
CA ASN A 44 -5.15 -9.07 0.93
C ASN A 44 -4.64 -7.69 1.37
N ILE A 45 -5.11 -7.20 2.52
CA ILE A 45 -4.70 -5.91 3.10
C ILE A 45 -4.08 -6.18 4.47
N PRO A 46 -2.86 -5.66 4.76
CA PRO A 46 -2.24 -5.75 6.09
C PRO A 46 -3.20 -5.27 7.19
N GLN A 47 -3.17 -5.94 8.34
CA GLN A 47 -4.16 -5.72 9.40
C GLN A 47 -4.12 -4.29 9.95
N GLY A 48 -2.93 -3.70 10.11
CA GLY A 48 -2.77 -2.31 10.53
C GLY A 48 -3.38 -1.32 9.53
N GLN A 49 -3.13 -1.52 8.23
CA GLN A 49 -3.70 -0.68 7.18
C GLN A 49 -5.23 -0.84 7.10
N LYS A 50 -5.74 -2.06 7.27
CA LYS A 50 -7.17 -2.35 7.34
C LYS A 50 -7.85 -1.59 8.48
N GLN A 51 -7.25 -1.60 9.68
CA GLN A 51 -7.77 -0.86 10.83
C GLN A 51 -7.82 0.65 10.56
N GLN A 52 -6.77 1.22 9.97
CA GLN A 52 -6.73 2.64 9.58
C GLN A 52 -7.83 2.98 8.58
N LEU A 53 -8.04 2.15 7.55
CA LEU A 53 -9.10 2.36 6.55
C LEU A 53 -10.50 2.28 7.18
N VAL A 54 -10.73 1.36 8.11
CA VAL A 54 -12.00 1.26 8.86
C VAL A 54 -12.23 2.51 9.71
N GLN A 55 -11.22 2.98 10.43
CA GLN A 55 -11.30 4.21 11.23
C GLN A 55 -11.61 5.43 10.35
N GLN A 56 -10.93 5.56 9.21
CA GLN A 56 -11.20 6.62 8.23
C GLN A 56 -12.64 6.52 7.71
N MET A 57 -13.15 5.31 7.44
CA MET A 57 -14.51 5.11 6.96
C MET A 57 -15.58 5.49 8.00
N GLN A 58 -15.29 5.29 9.29
CA GLN A 58 -16.18 5.67 10.39
C GLN A 58 -16.25 7.19 10.58
N SER A 59 -15.13 7.91 10.38
CA SER A 59 -15.07 9.37 10.51
C SER A 59 -15.44 10.14 9.24
N ALA A 60 -15.38 9.51 8.07
CA ALA A 60 -15.70 10.12 6.78
C ALA A 60 -17.20 10.31 6.55
N SER A 61 -17.56 11.15 5.58
CA SER A 61 -18.96 11.35 5.15
C SER A 61 -19.10 11.32 3.63
N GLY A 62 -20.30 10.99 3.13
CA GLY A 62 -20.64 11.06 1.70
C GLY A 62 -19.62 10.38 0.78
N ASP A 63 -19.06 11.16 -0.15
CA ASP A 63 -18.13 10.67 -1.17
C ASP A 63 -16.76 10.23 -0.62
N GLN A 64 -16.34 10.74 0.54
CA GLN A 64 -15.11 10.26 1.19
C GLN A 64 -15.22 8.78 1.57
N LYS A 65 -16.40 8.33 2.03
CA LYS A 65 -16.61 6.89 2.31
C LYS A 65 -16.47 6.05 1.04
N LYS A 66 -16.99 6.53 -0.10
CA LYS A 66 -16.85 5.85 -1.39
C LYS A 66 -15.38 5.75 -1.82
N GLN A 67 -14.61 6.83 -1.65
CA GLN A 67 -13.17 6.84 -1.96
C GLN A 67 -12.38 5.87 -1.08
N ILE A 68 -12.65 5.84 0.23
CA ILE A 68 -11.99 4.90 1.15
C ILE A 68 -12.35 3.45 0.81
N ALA A 69 -13.61 3.17 0.48
CA ALA A 69 -14.05 1.85 0.02
C ALA A 69 -13.33 1.44 -1.27
N ALA A 70 -13.28 2.33 -2.26
CA ALA A 70 -12.59 2.08 -3.53
C ALA A 70 -11.09 1.82 -3.33
N LYS A 71 -10.44 2.60 -2.47
CA LYS A 71 -9.03 2.40 -2.09
C LYS A 71 -8.80 1.03 -1.46
N ALA A 72 -9.64 0.63 -0.51
CA ALA A 72 -9.53 -0.68 0.12
C ALA A 72 -9.73 -1.82 -0.89
N VAL A 73 -10.71 -1.72 -1.78
CA VAL A 73 -10.93 -2.70 -2.86
C VAL A 73 -9.73 -2.76 -3.79
N ALA A 74 -9.15 -1.62 -4.17
CA ALA A 74 -7.98 -1.56 -5.04
C ALA A 74 -6.76 -2.23 -4.42
N LEU A 75 -6.47 -1.96 -3.13
CA LEU A 75 -5.40 -2.62 -2.38
C LEU A 75 -5.61 -4.13 -2.34
N ASN A 76 -6.84 -4.57 -2.05
CA ASN A 76 -7.17 -5.99 -2.01
C ASN A 76 -6.97 -6.68 -3.36
N ASN A 77 -7.37 -6.02 -4.44
CA ASN A 77 -7.33 -6.55 -5.81
C ASN A 77 -5.95 -6.44 -6.45
N MET A 78 -5.00 -5.73 -5.82
CA MET A 78 -3.60 -5.70 -6.26
C MET A 78 -2.99 -7.10 -6.23
N VAL A 79 -3.29 -7.89 -5.20
CA VAL A 79 -2.91 -9.30 -5.13
C VAL A 79 -3.72 -10.09 -6.16
N GLY A 80 -3.02 -10.79 -7.04
CA GLY A 80 -3.60 -11.50 -8.18
C GLY A 80 -3.55 -10.71 -9.50
N ALA A 81 -3.45 -9.37 -9.44
CA ALA A 81 -3.34 -8.53 -10.63
C ALA A 81 -1.94 -8.60 -11.24
N GLN A 82 -1.86 -8.53 -12.57
CA GLN A 82 -0.60 -8.29 -13.27
C GLN A 82 -0.29 -6.80 -13.17
N LEU A 83 0.77 -6.44 -12.46
CA LEU A 83 1.24 -5.06 -12.38
C LEU A 83 2.32 -4.81 -13.42
N VAL A 84 2.42 -3.56 -13.84
CA VAL A 84 3.42 -3.05 -14.78
C VAL A 84 4.09 -1.82 -14.15
N GLY A 85 5.42 -1.83 -14.12
CA GLY A 85 6.21 -0.74 -13.56
C GLY A 85 6.05 0.55 -14.36
N VAL A 86 5.99 1.67 -13.64
CA VAL A 86 5.89 3.03 -14.18
C VAL A 86 7.10 3.86 -13.74
N GLU A 87 7.43 3.84 -12.45
CA GLU A 87 8.61 4.53 -11.91
C GLU A 87 9.34 3.65 -10.89
N PRO A 88 10.67 3.70 -10.83
CA PRO A 88 11.57 4.49 -11.69
C PRO A 88 11.61 3.99 -13.14
N SER A 89 12.17 4.80 -14.05
CA SER A 89 12.24 4.48 -15.49
C SER A 89 12.90 3.12 -15.79
N LEU A 90 13.81 2.68 -14.92
CA LEU A 90 14.49 1.39 -14.99
C LEU A 90 13.55 0.18 -14.94
N ILE A 91 12.37 0.32 -14.35
CA ILE A 91 11.36 -0.75 -14.28
C ILE A 91 10.16 -0.49 -15.18
N ALA A 92 10.21 0.57 -16.00
CA ALA A 92 9.10 0.94 -16.86
C ALA A 92 8.72 -0.23 -17.78
N SER A 93 7.43 -0.52 -17.87
CA SER A 93 6.86 -1.61 -18.66
C SER A 93 7.20 -3.04 -18.22
N GLN A 94 8.00 -3.22 -17.17
CA GLN A 94 8.33 -4.55 -16.63
C GLN A 94 7.20 -5.05 -15.73
N GLN A 95 7.01 -6.38 -15.75
CA GLN A 95 5.87 -7.02 -15.11
C GLN A 95 6.21 -7.53 -13.71
N PHE A 96 5.29 -7.33 -12.77
CA PHE A 96 5.40 -7.84 -11.40
C PHE A 96 4.01 -8.25 -10.90
N LYS A 97 3.92 -9.35 -10.15
CA LYS A 97 2.65 -9.80 -9.58
C LYS A 97 2.88 -10.48 -8.24
N LEU A 98 1.96 -10.23 -7.31
CA LEU A 98 1.76 -11.05 -6.13
C LEU A 98 0.71 -12.11 -6.43
N ASP A 99 1.10 -13.39 -6.49
CA ASP A 99 0.14 -14.48 -6.65
C ASP A 99 -0.59 -14.76 -5.33
N PRO A 100 -1.93 -14.96 -5.32
CA PRO A 100 -2.68 -15.22 -4.10
C PRO A 100 -2.21 -16.44 -3.28
N LYS A 101 -1.42 -17.35 -3.88
CA LYS A 101 -0.81 -18.50 -3.19
C LYS A 101 0.49 -18.15 -2.45
N GLY A 102 0.88 -16.88 -2.39
CA GLY A 102 2.07 -16.42 -1.65
C GLY A 102 3.37 -16.44 -2.44
N GLN A 103 3.31 -16.53 -3.77
CA GLN A 103 4.47 -16.45 -4.67
C GLN A 103 4.53 -15.10 -5.38
N THR A 104 5.72 -14.60 -5.66
CA THR A 104 5.88 -13.49 -6.61
C THR A 104 6.00 -14.07 -8.03
N VAL A 105 5.45 -13.37 -9.01
CA VAL A 105 5.56 -13.75 -10.43
C VAL A 105 6.20 -12.60 -11.18
N VAL A 106 7.43 -12.82 -11.62
CA VAL A 106 8.31 -11.82 -12.23
C VAL A 106 9.40 -12.51 -13.04
N ASN A 107 9.81 -11.90 -14.15
CA ASN A 107 10.97 -12.39 -14.91
C ASN A 107 12.25 -12.05 -14.14
N LYS A 108 13.05 -13.09 -13.80
CA LYS A 108 14.26 -12.92 -12.98
C LYS A 108 15.37 -12.12 -13.67
N ASN A 109 15.29 -11.96 -14.99
CA ASN A 109 16.23 -11.13 -15.75
C ASN A 109 15.84 -9.64 -15.77
N ASP A 110 14.63 -9.30 -15.31
CA ASP A 110 14.14 -7.92 -15.32
C ASP A 110 14.66 -7.13 -14.11
N MET A 111 14.88 -5.84 -14.30
CA MET A 111 15.33 -4.95 -13.23
C MET A 111 14.32 -4.87 -12.07
N VAL A 112 13.03 -5.02 -12.36
CA VAL A 112 11.98 -5.03 -11.34
C VAL A 112 12.15 -6.20 -10.36
N TYR A 113 12.69 -7.35 -10.79
CA TYR A 113 13.01 -8.44 -9.86
C TYR A 113 14.04 -8.00 -8.82
N GLN A 114 15.15 -7.40 -9.28
CA GLN A 114 16.21 -6.92 -8.41
C GLN A 114 15.73 -5.78 -7.50
N MET A 115 14.98 -4.83 -8.06
CA MET A 115 14.49 -3.65 -7.33
C MET A 115 13.35 -3.95 -6.35
N MET A 116 12.65 -5.06 -6.54
CA MET A 116 11.65 -5.63 -5.61
C MET A 116 12.28 -6.74 -4.73
N SER A 117 13.58 -6.61 -4.47
CA SER A 117 14.38 -7.39 -3.52
C SER A 117 14.66 -8.85 -3.88
N ALA A 118 14.63 -9.18 -5.18
CA ALA A 118 14.92 -10.52 -5.72
C ALA A 118 14.13 -11.64 -5.01
N THR A 119 12.83 -11.40 -4.85
CA THR A 119 11.95 -12.21 -4.01
C THR A 119 11.15 -13.19 -4.84
N ASP A 120 10.97 -14.40 -4.33
CA ASP A 120 10.19 -15.48 -4.95
C ASP A 120 8.86 -15.73 -4.21
N PHE A 121 8.72 -15.21 -3.00
CA PHE A 121 7.54 -15.37 -2.14
C PHE A 121 7.08 -14.04 -1.54
N TRP A 122 5.87 -14.00 -1.02
CA TRP A 122 5.37 -12.85 -0.26
C TRP A 122 4.38 -13.27 0.82
N ARG A 123 4.22 -12.41 1.83
CA ARG A 123 3.21 -12.52 2.87
C ARG A 123 2.69 -11.15 3.29
N LEU A 124 1.61 -11.15 4.07
CA LEU A 124 1.20 -9.95 4.81
C LEU A 124 1.98 -9.87 6.13
N GLY A 125 2.65 -8.74 6.32
CA GLY A 125 3.14 -8.31 7.63
C GLY A 125 2.03 -7.60 8.41
N ASN A 126 2.41 -6.89 9.48
CA ASN A 126 1.43 -6.16 10.30
C ASN A 126 0.83 -4.97 9.53
N ASP A 127 1.69 -4.15 8.94
CA ASP A 127 1.34 -2.95 8.16
C ASP A 127 1.93 -2.97 6.74
N THR A 128 2.53 -4.08 6.33
CA THR A 128 3.35 -4.21 5.12
C THR A 128 2.99 -5.43 4.29
N TYR A 129 3.36 -5.39 3.01
CA TYR A 129 3.54 -6.56 2.16
C TYR A 129 5.02 -6.93 2.27
N ASP A 130 5.30 -8.08 2.88
CA ASP A 130 6.66 -8.57 3.01
C ASP A 130 6.98 -9.41 1.79
N LEU A 131 8.03 -9.04 1.07
CA LEU A 131 8.54 -9.79 -0.06
C LEU A 131 9.73 -10.62 0.44
N CYS A 132 9.64 -11.93 0.25
CA CYS A 132 10.51 -12.92 0.87
C CYS A 132 11.39 -13.59 -0.19
N VAL A 133 12.68 -13.77 0.12
CA VAL A 133 13.60 -14.51 -0.75
C VAL A 133 13.23 -16.00 -0.79
N GLU A 134 12.91 -16.55 0.38
CA GLU A 134 12.56 -17.96 0.56
C GLU A 134 11.19 -18.12 1.23
N GLN A 135 10.62 -19.33 1.17
CA GLN A 135 9.27 -19.60 1.65
C GLN A 135 9.12 -19.44 3.17
N ASN A 136 10.17 -19.72 3.95
CA ASN A 136 10.17 -19.49 5.40
C ASN A 136 10.15 -17.99 5.76
N CYS A 137 10.45 -17.13 4.77
CA CYS A 137 10.53 -15.69 4.88
C CYS A 137 11.42 -15.22 6.05
N GLU A 138 12.57 -15.89 6.19
CA GLU A 138 13.65 -15.50 7.11
C GLU A 138 14.29 -14.19 6.63
N TYR A 139 14.55 -14.10 5.33
CA TYR A 139 15.05 -12.89 4.67
C TYR A 139 13.94 -12.25 3.83
N TYR A 140 13.57 -11.02 4.19
CA TYR A 140 12.51 -10.29 3.53
C TYR A 140 12.74 -8.79 3.51
N SER A 141 12.02 -8.12 2.62
CA SER A 141 11.87 -6.68 2.57
C SER A 141 10.42 -6.32 2.83
N SER A 142 10.16 -5.26 3.61
CA SER A 142 8.81 -4.86 3.97
C SER A 142 8.38 -3.62 3.21
N TRP A 143 7.20 -3.66 2.62
CA TRP A 143 6.71 -2.58 1.76
C TRP A 143 5.35 -2.10 2.21
N THR A 144 5.19 -0.80 2.36
CA THR A 144 3.86 -0.20 2.43
C THR A 144 3.36 0.07 1.02
N VAL A 145 2.06 -0.08 0.82
CA VAL A 145 1.44 0.22 -0.47
C VAL A 145 0.33 1.22 -0.28
N ASP A 146 0.43 2.34 -1.00
CA ASP A 146 -0.65 3.29 -1.15
C ASP A 146 -1.28 3.24 -2.55
N VAL A 147 -2.46 3.81 -2.68
CA VAL A 147 -3.19 3.94 -3.94
C VAL A 147 -3.44 5.41 -4.23
N GLU A 148 -2.93 5.86 -5.37
CA GLU A 148 -3.17 7.19 -5.91
C GLU A 148 -4.07 7.12 -7.15
N GLY A 149 -4.82 8.20 -7.39
CA GLY A 149 -5.77 8.27 -8.50
C GLY A 149 -7.06 7.47 -8.25
N SER A 150 -7.83 7.27 -9.31
CA SER A 150 -9.07 6.48 -9.27
C SER A 150 -9.38 5.88 -10.64
N GLY A 151 -10.29 4.88 -10.68
CA GLY A 151 -10.71 4.25 -11.93
C GLY A 151 -9.54 3.66 -12.72
N SER A 152 -9.43 4.02 -14.00
CA SER A 152 -8.40 3.53 -14.92
C SER A 152 -7.02 4.17 -14.73
N ASP A 153 -6.91 5.27 -13.97
CA ASP A 153 -5.65 5.99 -13.73
C ASP A 153 -4.99 5.61 -12.40
N LEU A 154 -5.53 4.59 -11.73
CA LEU A 154 -5.06 4.09 -10.45
C LEU A 154 -3.59 3.67 -10.51
N THR A 155 -2.80 4.15 -9.55
CA THR A 155 -1.38 3.84 -9.38
C THR A 155 -1.13 3.28 -7.99
N TYR A 156 -0.48 2.13 -7.91
CA TYR A 156 0.02 1.55 -6.67
C TYR A 156 1.40 2.09 -6.36
N VAL A 157 1.57 2.64 -5.16
CA VAL A 157 2.80 3.30 -4.72
C VAL A 157 3.42 2.46 -3.62
N TRP A 158 4.44 1.69 -4.00
CA TRP A 158 5.17 0.80 -3.12
C TRP A 158 6.34 1.53 -2.51
N THR A 159 6.33 1.67 -1.18
CA THR A 159 7.40 2.34 -0.43
C THR A 159 8.12 1.32 0.44
N LEU A 160 9.43 1.17 0.23
CA LEU A 160 10.24 0.27 1.04
C LEU A 160 10.36 0.83 2.47
N LYS A 161 9.96 0.03 3.46
CA LYS A 161 10.10 0.34 4.87
C LYS A 161 11.49 -0.11 5.33
N ILE A 162 12.32 0.88 5.69
CA ILE A 162 13.64 0.66 6.29
C ILE A 162 13.58 1.26 7.68
N GLU A 163 13.84 0.44 8.70
CA GLU A 163 13.90 0.88 10.09
C GLU A 163 15.34 1.03 10.53
N GLY A 164 15.62 2.03 11.36
CA GLY A 164 16.94 2.24 11.94
C GLY A 164 17.83 3.19 11.13
N PRO A 165 19.15 3.19 11.41
CA PRO A 165 20.08 4.20 10.90
C PRO A 165 20.29 4.14 9.38
N ASP A 166 19.93 3.03 8.74
CA ASP A 166 20.05 2.83 7.29
C ASP A 166 18.89 3.44 6.49
N GLN A 167 17.93 4.07 7.17
CA GLN A 167 16.82 4.74 6.49
C GLN A 167 17.34 5.92 5.63
N PRO A 168 17.08 5.92 4.32
CA PRO A 168 17.53 7.00 3.45
C PRO A 168 16.74 8.28 3.66
N ASP A 169 17.34 9.44 3.35
CA ASP A 169 16.71 10.76 3.41
C ASP A 169 15.42 10.86 2.56
N LYS A 170 15.37 10.09 1.46
CA LYS A 170 14.22 10.03 0.56
C LYS A 170 13.64 8.62 0.55
N PRO A 171 12.31 8.47 0.64
CA PRO A 171 11.67 7.16 0.53
C PRO A 171 12.01 6.47 -0.79
N LEU A 172 12.31 5.17 -0.73
CA LEU A 172 12.55 4.37 -1.92
C LEU A 172 11.23 3.85 -2.47
N VAL A 173 10.74 4.49 -3.53
CA VAL A 173 9.41 4.29 -4.09
C VAL A 173 9.47 3.56 -5.43
N ARG A 174 8.52 2.65 -5.65
CA ARG A 174 8.22 2.05 -6.95
C ARG A 174 6.74 2.21 -7.25
N ARG A 175 6.42 2.60 -8.47
CA ARG A 175 5.06 2.91 -8.88
C ARG A 175 4.63 1.93 -9.95
N PHE A 176 3.44 1.38 -9.79
CA PHE A 176 2.89 0.36 -10.66
C PHE A 176 1.46 0.70 -11.07
N LYS A 177 1.06 0.23 -12.25
CA LYS A 177 -0.35 0.19 -12.68
C LYS A 177 -0.74 -1.25 -13.00
N VAL A 178 -2.03 -1.54 -13.01
CA VAL A 178 -2.53 -2.82 -13.55
C VAL A 178 -2.26 -2.83 -15.06
N ALA A 179 -1.77 -3.95 -15.59
CA ALA A 179 -1.68 -4.18 -17.03
C ALA A 179 -3.06 -3.99 -17.67
N LYS A 180 -3.12 -3.27 -18.79
CA LYS A 180 -4.35 -3.10 -19.57
C LYS A 180 -4.67 -4.33 -20.41
#